data_AF-A0A7V2MDT2-F1
#
_entry.id   AF-A0A7V2MDT2-F1
#
_cell.length_a   1.000
_cell.length_b   1.000
_cell.length_c   1.000
_cell.angle_alpha   90.00
_cell.angle_beta   90.00
_cell.angle_gamma   90.00
#
_symmetry.space_group_name_H-M   'P 1'
#
loop_
_entity.id
_entity.type
_entity.pdbx_description
1 polymer ?
#
loop_
_entity_poly.entity_id
_entity_poly.type
_entity_poly.pdbx_seq_one_letter_code
_entity_poly.pdbx_strand_id
1 'polypeptide(L)'
;MPPPAPPRKLLLIGWDAADWKIISPLMDAGLMPTLSRFVEQGCMGNLATLQPCLSPMLWTSIATGKLADAHGVHGFVEPTPDGGNVRLVGSHSRKAKAIWDICGEAGLRTHVLGWYASHPAEAVNGVAVSDQFLHTAPANLLTDRSWVHPPELADRLSPL
;
A
#
# COMPACT_ATOMS: atom_id res chain seq x y z
N MET A 1 11.11 38.76 3.55
CA MET A 1 11.57 37.36 3.42
C MET A 1 10.60 36.67 2.47
N PRO A 2 11.05 36.03 1.38
CA PRO A 2 10.14 35.32 0.49
C PRO A 2 9.47 34.15 1.25
N PRO A 3 8.22 33.79 0.92
CA PRO A 3 7.55 32.67 1.55
C PRO A 3 8.33 31.37 1.27
N PRO A 4 8.36 30.41 2.22
CA PRO A 4 9.01 29.13 1.98
C PRO A 4 8.38 28.43 0.78
N ALA A 5 9.22 27.79 -0.04
CA ALA A 5 8.76 27.01 -1.18
C ALA A 5 7.77 25.93 -0.71
N PRO A 6 6.71 25.64 -1.49
CA PRO A 6 5.74 24.63 -1.10
C PRO A 6 6.44 23.28 -0.94
N PRO A 7 6.04 22.45 0.04
CA PRO A 7 6.66 21.16 0.27
C PRO A 7 6.54 20.29 -0.98
N ARG A 8 7.63 19.61 -1.35
CA ARG A 8 7.62 18.63 -2.44
C ARG A 8 6.72 17.47 -2.05
N LYS A 9 5.74 17.15 -2.89
CA LYS A 9 4.87 15.97 -2.71
C LYS A 9 5.57 14.73 -3.27
N LEU A 10 5.45 13.61 -2.57
CA LEU A 10 5.94 12.30 -3.02
C LEU A 10 4.74 11.40 -3.35
N LEU A 11 4.83 10.66 -4.44
CA LEU A 11 3.90 9.60 -4.81
C LEU A 11 4.68 8.30 -4.93
N LEU A 12 4.29 7.29 -4.14
CA LEU A 12 4.77 5.92 -4.25
C LEU A 12 3.67 5.07 -4.87
N ILE A 13 4.00 4.39 -5.96
CA ILE A 13 3.08 3.47 -6.65
C ILE A 13 3.67 2.07 -6.53
N GLY A 14 2.92 1.17 -5.90
CA GLY A 14 3.21 -0.25 -6.01
C GLY A 14 2.45 -0.82 -7.20
N TRP A 15 3.15 -1.56 -8.06
CA TRP A 15 2.57 -2.19 -9.24
C TRP A 15 2.84 -3.69 -9.18
N ASP A 16 1.80 -4.46 -8.87
CA ASP A 16 1.91 -5.92 -8.79
C ASP A 16 2.25 -6.54 -10.15
N ALA A 17 3.12 -7.54 -10.14
CA ALA A 17 3.60 -8.29 -11.30
C ALA A 17 4.16 -7.42 -12.47
N ALA A 18 4.62 -6.20 -12.19
CA ALA A 18 5.24 -5.30 -13.17
C ALA A 18 6.64 -5.79 -13.59
N ASP A 19 6.68 -6.68 -14.58
CA ASP A 19 7.93 -7.27 -15.09
C ASP A 19 8.47 -6.51 -16.32
N TRP A 20 9.76 -6.16 -16.29
CA TRP A 20 10.46 -5.51 -17.41
C TRP A 20 10.44 -6.31 -18.71
N LYS A 21 10.32 -7.64 -18.66
CA LYS A 21 10.17 -8.50 -19.84
C LYS A 21 8.88 -8.22 -20.62
N ILE A 22 7.86 -7.68 -19.96
CA ILE A 22 6.59 -7.28 -20.58
C ILE A 22 6.61 -5.77 -20.87
N ILE A 23 7.08 -4.99 -19.90
CA ILE A 23 7.07 -3.52 -20.00
C ILE A 23 8.00 -3.01 -21.10
N SER A 24 9.21 -3.55 -21.23
CA SER A 24 10.19 -3.05 -22.21
C SER A 24 9.71 -3.20 -23.66
N PRO A 25 9.22 -4.37 -24.12
CA PRO A 25 8.66 -4.49 -25.47
C PRO A 25 7.49 -3.52 -25.74
N LEU A 26 6.66 -3.24 -24.73
CA LEU A 26 5.55 -2.29 -24.86
C LEU A 26 6.03 -0.84 -24.94
N MET A 27 7.09 -0.48 -24.20
CA MET A 27 7.74 0.82 -24.33
C MET A 27 8.39 0.99 -25.72
N ASP A 28 9.10 -0.03 -26.21
CA ASP A 28 9.76 -0.03 -27.52
C ASP A 28 8.74 0.10 -28.67
N ALA A 29 7.56 -0.50 -28.51
CA ALA A 29 6.45 -0.37 -29.45
C ALA A 29 5.70 0.97 -29.35
N GLY A 30 6.10 1.88 -28.46
CA GLY A 30 5.45 3.18 -28.24
C GLY A 30 4.08 3.09 -27.53
N LEU A 31 3.76 1.95 -26.91
CA LEU A 31 2.46 1.70 -26.26
C LEU A 31 2.42 2.17 -24.80
N MET A 32 3.55 2.58 -24.23
CA MET A 32 3.65 3.06 -22.84
C MET A 32 4.36 4.44 -22.75
N PRO A 33 3.92 5.46 -23.50
CA PRO A 33 4.66 6.72 -23.65
C PRO A 33 4.91 7.46 -22.34
N THR A 34 3.98 7.38 -21.38
CA THR A 34 4.14 8.00 -20.06
C THR A 34 5.23 7.32 -19.24
N LEU A 35 5.32 5.99 -19.29
CA LEU A 35 6.34 5.25 -18.55
C LEU A 35 7.71 5.40 -19.21
N SER A 36 7.79 5.37 -20.55
CA SER A 36 9.03 5.66 -21.28
C SER A 36 9.63 6.99 -20.85
N ARG A 37 8.80 8.05 -20.77
CA ARG A 37 9.24 9.36 -20.28
C ARG A 37 9.77 9.33 -18.85
N PHE A 38 9.16 8.55 -17.95
CA PHE A 38 9.66 8.41 -16.58
C PHE A 38 11.01 7.71 -16.51
N VAL A 39 11.23 6.68 -17.34
CA VAL A 39 12.51 5.97 -17.41
C VAL A 39 13.60 6.87 -18.00
N GLU A 40 13.31 7.58 -19.09
CA GLU A 40 14.25 8.48 -19.78
C GLU A 40 14.68 9.68 -18.93
N GLN A 41 13.76 10.25 -18.15
CA GLN A 41 14.00 11.45 -17.34
C GLN A 41 14.34 11.13 -15.88
N GLY A 42 14.36 9.84 -15.52
CA GLY A 42 14.49 9.36 -14.16
C GLY A 42 15.60 8.32 -14.00
N CYS A 43 15.35 7.37 -13.10
CA CYS A 43 16.24 6.24 -12.86
C CYS A 43 15.43 4.95 -12.89
N MET A 44 16.01 3.90 -13.48
CA MET A 44 15.43 2.57 -13.58
C MET A 44 16.47 1.53 -13.17
N GLY A 45 16.03 0.48 -12.48
CA GLY A 45 16.89 -0.62 -12.10
C GLY A 45 16.11 -1.86 -11.68
N ASN A 46 16.80 -3.00 -11.68
CA ASN A 46 16.26 -4.24 -11.14
C ASN A 46 16.44 -4.26 -9.62
N LEU A 47 15.36 -4.57 -8.90
CA LEU A 47 15.40 -4.80 -7.46
C LEU A 47 15.39 -6.31 -7.18
N ALA A 48 16.26 -6.75 -6.28
CA ALA A 48 16.24 -8.13 -5.81
C ALA A 48 14.96 -8.38 -5.00
N THR A 49 14.24 -9.46 -5.30
CA THR A 49 13.07 -9.88 -4.54
C THR A 49 13.48 -10.64 -3.27
N LEU A 50 12.57 -10.67 -2.29
CA LEU A 50 12.71 -11.53 -1.11
C LEU A 50 12.14 -12.92 -1.39
N GLN A 51 12.65 -13.92 -0.67
CA GLN A 51 12.16 -15.29 -0.70
C GLN A 51 11.60 -15.69 0.66
N PRO A 52 10.45 -16.39 0.73
CA PRO A 52 9.56 -16.72 -0.40
C PRO A 52 8.82 -15.51 -0.97
N CYS A 53 8.52 -15.54 -2.28
CA CYS A 53 7.76 -14.50 -2.97
C CYS A 53 6.26 -14.56 -2.67
N LEU A 54 5.86 -14.32 -1.41
CA LEU A 54 4.45 -14.20 -1.02
C LEU A 54 4.07 -12.72 -0.94
N SER A 55 3.00 -12.32 -1.63
CA SER A 55 2.54 -10.93 -1.69
C SER A 55 2.45 -10.26 -0.30
N PRO A 56 1.81 -10.85 0.72
CA PRO A 56 1.76 -10.24 2.05
C PRO A 56 3.13 -9.92 2.65
N MET A 57 4.12 -10.79 2.44
CA MET A 57 5.48 -10.59 2.92
C MET A 57 6.16 -9.45 2.17
N LEU A 58 6.10 -9.47 0.83
CA LEU A 58 6.75 -8.48 -0.02
C LEU A 58 6.18 -7.08 0.18
N TRP A 59 4.86 -6.94 0.14
CA TRP A 59 4.19 -5.64 0.30
C TRP A 59 4.38 -5.04 1.70
N THR A 60 4.43 -5.88 2.74
CA THR A 60 4.75 -5.43 4.10
C THR A 60 6.22 -5.05 4.23
N SER A 61 7.12 -5.78 3.57
CA SER A 61 8.55 -5.45 3.54
C SER A 61 8.80 -4.10 2.86
N ILE A 62 8.12 -3.81 1.75
CA ILE A 62 8.19 -2.50 1.07
C ILE A 62 7.70 -1.39 2.00
N ALA A 63 6.56 -1.60 2.69
CA ALA A 63 5.99 -0.60 3.59
C ALA A 63 6.86 -0.30 4.81
N THR A 64 7.60 -1.29 5.33
CA THR A 64 8.32 -1.19 6.62
C THR A 64 9.83 -1.06 6.49
N GLY A 65 10.40 -1.44 5.33
CA GLY A 65 11.84 -1.62 5.18
C GLY A 65 12.41 -2.76 6.03
N LYS A 66 11.59 -3.73 6.43
CA LYS A 66 11.96 -4.88 7.27
C LYS A 66 11.72 -6.19 6.55
N LEU A 67 12.34 -7.27 7.01
CA LEU A 67 12.05 -8.63 6.59
C LEU A 67 10.90 -9.23 7.41
N ALA A 68 10.36 -10.37 6.97
CA ALA A 68 9.17 -10.98 7.55
C ALA A 68 9.32 -11.42 9.00
N ASP A 69 10.51 -11.84 9.42
CA ASP A 69 10.85 -12.11 10.81
C ASP A 69 10.70 -10.87 11.72
N ALA A 70 11.05 -9.70 11.20
CA ALA A 70 10.97 -8.44 11.92
C ALA A 70 9.60 -7.77 11.85
N HIS A 71 8.94 -7.74 10.67
CA HIS A 71 7.61 -7.13 10.56
C HIS A 71 6.45 -8.08 10.92
N GLY A 72 6.71 -9.39 11.07
CA GLY A 72 5.77 -10.37 11.62
C GLY A 72 4.68 -10.89 10.67
N VAL A 73 4.71 -10.53 9.38
CA VAL A 73 3.74 -11.02 8.38
C VAL A 73 4.41 -12.11 7.56
N HIS A 74 3.94 -13.35 7.69
CA HIS A 74 4.62 -14.55 7.17
C HIS A 74 3.90 -15.24 6.02
N GLY A 75 2.70 -14.79 5.65
CA GLY A 75 1.87 -15.45 4.66
C GLY A 75 0.51 -14.77 4.53
N PHE A 76 -0.44 -15.43 3.87
CA PHE A 76 -1.78 -14.87 3.62
C PHE A 76 -2.71 -14.93 4.83
N VAL A 77 -2.46 -15.88 5.73
CA VAL A 77 -3.26 -16.11 6.93
C VAL A 77 -2.36 -16.20 8.16
N GLU A 78 -2.93 -15.89 9.32
CA GLU A 78 -2.32 -16.07 10.62
C GLU A 78 -3.33 -16.65 11.61
N PRO A 79 -2.88 -17.33 12.68
CA PRO A 79 -3.78 -17.74 13.75
C PRO A 79 -4.50 -16.53 14.36
N THR A 80 -5.76 -16.72 14.75
CA THR A 80 -6.45 -15.73 15.57
C THR A 80 -5.77 -15.62 16.95
N PRO A 81 -5.89 -14.47 17.66
CA PRO A 81 -5.21 -14.29 18.95
C PRO A 81 -5.57 -15.32 20.03
N ASP A 82 -6.76 -15.92 19.96
CA ASP A 82 -7.23 -17.01 20.81
C ASP A 82 -6.73 -18.39 20.38
N GLY A 83 -6.03 -18.49 19.24
CA GLY A 83 -5.45 -19.72 18.70
C GLY A 83 -6.44 -20.73 18.14
N GLY A 84 -7.75 -20.42 18.16
CA GLY A 84 -8.82 -21.35 17.78
C GLY A 84 -9.11 -21.40 16.28
N ASN A 85 -8.65 -20.42 15.51
CA ASN A 85 -8.94 -20.30 14.08
C ASN A 85 -7.78 -19.61 13.32
N VAL A 86 -7.97 -19.38 12.03
CA VAL A 86 -7.09 -18.57 11.18
C VAL A 86 -7.86 -17.37 10.63
N ARG A 87 -7.16 -16.25 10.44
CA ARG A 87 -7.68 -15.03 9.83
C ARG A 87 -6.75 -14.56 8.72
N LEU A 88 -7.26 -13.73 7.81
CA LEU A 88 -6.42 -13.03 6.85
C LEU A 88 -5.47 -12.08 7.57
N VAL A 89 -4.25 -11.98 7.06
CA VAL A 89 -3.32 -10.94 7.50
C VAL A 89 -3.84 -9.56 7.12
N GLY A 90 -3.59 -8.59 7.98
CA GLY A 90 -4.05 -7.22 7.81
C GLY A 90 -3.13 -6.22 8.50
N SER A 91 -3.58 -4.98 8.63
CA SER A 91 -2.81 -3.90 9.24
C SER A 91 -2.39 -4.24 10.68
N HIS A 92 -3.25 -4.92 11.44
CA HIS A 92 -2.97 -5.38 12.80
C HIS A 92 -2.00 -6.56 12.92
N SER A 93 -1.70 -7.26 11.83
CA SER A 93 -0.75 -8.39 11.83
C SER A 93 0.71 -7.92 11.91
N ARG A 94 0.96 -6.68 11.49
CA ARG A 94 2.30 -6.12 11.37
C ARG A 94 2.84 -5.65 12.73
N LYS A 95 4.09 -6.02 13.03
CA LYS A 95 4.83 -5.67 14.27
C LYS A 95 5.80 -4.49 14.11
N ALA A 96 5.84 -3.89 12.92
CA ALA A 96 6.72 -2.78 12.59
C ALA A 96 5.92 -1.61 12.01
N LYS A 97 6.38 -0.38 12.26
CA LYS A 97 5.81 0.82 11.66
C LYS A 97 5.99 0.79 10.14
N ALA A 98 4.92 1.08 9.42
CA ALA A 98 4.97 1.35 7.99
C ALA A 98 5.43 2.80 7.76
N ILE A 99 5.81 3.10 6.52
CA ILE A 99 6.29 4.42 6.12
C ILE A 99 5.27 5.54 6.40
N TRP A 100 3.97 5.25 6.29
CA TRP A 100 2.91 6.21 6.61
C TRP A 100 2.77 6.49 8.10
N ASP A 101 3.06 5.52 8.97
CA ASP A 101 3.11 5.72 10.43
C ASP A 101 4.25 6.70 10.76
N ILE A 102 5.43 6.45 10.21
CA ILE A 102 6.63 7.28 10.41
C ILE A 102 6.42 8.70 9.89
N CYS A 103 5.83 8.85 8.70
CA CYS A 103 5.49 10.16 8.14
C CYS A 103 4.46 10.89 9.01
N GLY A 104 3.45 10.18 9.52
CA GLY A 104 2.44 10.73 10.43
C GLY A 104 3.05 11.24 11.73
N GLU A 105 3.95 10.47 12.35
CA GLU A 105 4.70 10.87 13.55
C GLU A 105 5.60 12.09 13.31
N ALA A 106 6.11 12.25 12.08
CA ALA A 106 6.84 13.44 11.66
C ALA A 106 5.93 14.64 11.33
N GLY A 107 4.61 14.53 11.53
CA GLY A 107 3.64 15.59 11.23
C GLY A 107 3.32 15.77 9.74
N LEU A 108 3.77 14.84 8.88
CA LEU A 108 3.52 14.90 7.44
C LEU A 108 2.15 14.33 7.10
N ARG A 109 1.45 15.01 6.18
CA ARG A 109 0.19 14.50 5.64
C ARG A 109 0.45 13.36 4.67
N THR A 110 -0.14 12.19 4.93
CA THR A 110 0.05 10.98 4.12
C THR A 110 -1.29 10.36 3.75
N HIS A 111 -1.42 9.98 2.48
CA HIS A 111 -2.58 9.24 1.98
C HIS A 111 -2.13 7.83 1.55
N VAL A 112 -2.88 6.80 1.93
CA VAL A 112 -2.59 5.39 1.62
C VAL A 112 -3.81 4.80 0.95
N LEU A 113 -3.66 4.30 -0.28
CA LEU A 113 -4.79 3.80 -1.07
C LEU A 113 -4.47 2.41 -1.59
N GLY A 114 -5.28 1.42 -1.20
CA GLY A 114 -5.23 0.07 -1.74
C GLY A 114 -3.93 -0.70 -1.46
N TRP A 115 -3.13 -0.29 -0.47
CA TRP A 115 -1.88 -0.98 -0.17
C TRP A 115 -2.18 -2.39 0.37
N TYR A 116 -1.52 -3.43 -0.15
CA TYR A 116 -1.87 -4.80 0.21
C TYR A 116 -1.68 -5.08 1.72
N ALA A 117 -2.62 -5.84 2.32
CA ALA A 117 -2.68 -6.13 3.75
C ALA A 117 -2.83 -4.87 4.63
N SER A 118 -3.56 -3.87 4.15
CA SER A 118 -3.84 -2.62 4.88
C SER A 118 -5.24 -2.56 5.48
N HIS A 119 -6.03 -3.62 5.36
CA HIS A 119 -7.29 -3.74 6.08
C HIS A 119 -7.08 -4.20 7.54
N PRO A 120 -7.79 -3.61 8.53
CA PRO A 120 -8.64 -2.42 8.42
C PRO A 120 -7.80 -1.15 8.20
N ALA A 121 -8.41 -0.16 7.57
CA ALA A 121 -7.80 1.12 7.23
C ALA A 121 -7.20 1.80 8.48
N GLU A 122 -5.92 2.14 8.36
CA GLU A 122 -5.14 2.69 9.46
C GLU A 122 -5.44 4.18 9.69
N ALA A 123 -5.37 4.61 10.95
CA ALA A 123 -5.55 6.01 11.31
C ALA A 123 -4.28 6.81 10.96
N VAL A 124 -4.23 7.33 9.73
CA VAL A 124 -3.13 8.15 9.23
C VAL A 124 -3.46 9.64 9.30
N ASN A 125 -2.44 10.50 9.35
CA ASN A 125 -2.60 11.94 9.16
C ASN A 125 -2.97 12.27 7.70
N GLY A 126 -4.18 11.94 7.28
CA GLY A 126 -4.65 12.06 5.91
C GLY A 126 -5.81 11.11 5.62
N VAL A 127 -5.66 10.29 4.58
CA VAL A 127 -6.73 9.38 4.13
C VAL A 127 -6.13 7.99 3.96
N ALA A 128 -6.78 6.97 4.53
CA ALA A 128 -6.47 5.58 4.22
C ALA A 128 -7.69 4.91 3.57
N VAL A 129 -7.48 4.17 2.50
CA VAL A 129 -8.47 3.27 1.91
C VAL A 129 -7.82 1.90 1.82
N SER A 130 -8.36 0.92 2.54
CA SER A 130 -7.77 -0.42 2.61
C SER A 130 -7.84 -1.16 1.27
N ASP A 131 -6.94 -2.11 1.04
CA ASP A 131 -6.89 -2.98 -0.14
C ASP A 131 -8.18 -3.73 -0.42
N GLN A 132 -8.89 -4.12 0.63
CA GLN A 132 -10.13 -4.87 0.50
C GLN A 132 -11.33 -3.99 0.08
N PHE A 133 -11.21 -2.66 0.09
CA PHE A 133 -12.31 -1.75 -0.29
C PHE A 133 -12.91 -2.07 -1.66
N LEU A 134 -12.09 -2.41 -2.67
CA LEU A 134 -12.60 -2.72 -4.01
C LEU A 134 -13.11 -4.15 -4.16
N HIS A 135 -12.78 -5.05 -3.23
CA HIS A 135 -13.06 -6.48 -3.33
C HIS A 135 -14.31 -6.90 -2.54
N THR A 136 -14.58 -6.26 -1.40
CA THR A 136 -15.62 -6.72 -0.44
C THR A 136 -16.58 -5.62 0.01
N ALA A 137 -16.27 -4.35 -0.25
CA ALA A 137 -17.06 -3.23 0.26
C ALA A 137 -18.48 -3.08 -0.36
N PRO A 138 -18.75 -3.38 -1.65
CA PRO A 138 -20.08 -3.09 -2.23
C PRO A 138 -21.28 -3.75 -1.53
N ALA A 139 -21.07 -4.85 -0.79
CA ALA A 139 -22.14 -5.53 -0.06
C ALA A 139 -22.32 -5.06 1.39
N ASN A 140 -21.30 -4.47 2.03
CA ASN A 140 -21.25 -4.24 3.49
C ASN A 140 -20.84 -2.82 3.92
N LEU A 141 -20.68 -1.87 2.99
CA LEU A 141 -20.28 -0.48 3.31
C LEU A 141 -21.19 0.25 4.31
N LEU A 142 -22.46 -0.14 4.40
CA LEU A 142 -23.42 0.45 5.34
C LEU A 142 -23.21 -0.02 6.79
N THR A 143 -22.60 -1.19 6.99
CA THR A 143 -22.45 -1.84 8.31
C THR A 143 -21.01 -1.90 8.80
N ASP A 144 -20.03 -1.84 7.90
CA ASP A 144 -18.61 -1.84 8.24
C ASP A 144 -17.88 -0.67 7.55
N ARG A 145 -17.39 0.27 8.37
CA ARG A 145 -16.62 1.45 7.92
C ARG A 145 -15.12 1.28 8.12
N SER A 146 -14.64 0.09 8.49
CA SER A 146 -13.23 -0.19 8.72
C SER A 146 -12.38 -0.11 7.43
N TRP A 147 -13.00 0.03 6.26
CA TRP A 147 -12.30 0.14 4.99
C TRP A 147 -11.70 1.52 4.70
N VAL A 148 -12.12 2.56 5.40
CA VAL A 148 -11.75 3.96 5.12
C VAL A 148 -11.42 4.72 6.40
N HIS A 149 -10.33 5.49 6.35
CA HIS A 149 -10.01 6.53 7.34
C HIS A 149 -9.91 7.90 6.63
N PRO A 150 -10.53 8.95 7.17
CA PRO A 150 -11.46 8.92 8.30
C PRO A 150 -12.82 8.29 7.88
N PRO A 151 -13.58 7.66 8.81
CA PRO A 151 -14.76 6.86 8.46
C PRO A 151 -15.90 7.61 7.75
N GLU A 152 -16.01 8.92 7.94
CA GLU A 152 -16.98 9.79 7.26
C GLU A 152 -16.72 9.92 5.75
N LEU A 153 -15.50 9.62 5.29
CA LEU A 153 -15.19 9.65 3.86
C LEU A 153 -15.85 8.48 3.11
N ALA A 154 -16.25 7.41 3.81
CA ALA A 154 -16.95 6.28 3.21
C ALA A 154 -18.23 6.70 2.47
N ASP A 155 -18.95 7.72 2.97
CA ASP A 155 -20.19 8.21 2.35
C ASP A 155 -19.95 8.87 0.98
N ARG A 156 -18.73 9.37 0.74
CA ARG A 156 -18.31 9.96 -0.54
C ARG A 156 -17.69 8.96 -1.50
N LEU A 157 -17.25 7.81 -0.99
CA LEU A 157 -16.61 6.74 -1.74
C LEU A 157 -17.55 5.57 -2.04
N SER A 158 -18.71 5.51 -1.37
CA SER A 158 -19.80 4.58 -1.70
C SER A 158 -20.11 4.68 -3.20
N PRO A 159 -20.29 3.55 -3.90
CA PRO A 159 -20.29 3.53 -5.36
C PRO A 159 -21.36 4.46 -5.95
N LEU A 160 -20.95 5.13 -7.04
CA LEU A 160 -21.84 5.55 -8.12
C LEU A 160 -22.64 4.35 -8.65
#